data_AF-A0A969T724-F1
#
_entry.id   AF-A0A969T724-F1
#
_cell.length_a   1.000
_cell.length_b   1.000
_cell.length_c   1.000
_cell.angle_alpha   90.00
_cell.angle_beta   90.00
_cell.angle_gamma   90.00
#
_symmetry.space_group_name_H-M   'P 1'
#
loop_
_entity.id
_entity.type
_entity.pdbx_description
1 polymer ?
#
loop_
_entity_poly.entity_id
_entity_poly.type
_entity_poly.pdbx_seq_one_letter_code
_entity_poly.pdbx_strand_id
1 'polypeptide(L)'
;MINWPIKLIKDFKKPEEKARAIYAWIAMNVAYDTKGMTNTKSVSYSYRTEEEKRQKEKKMEEDMALQTMKKKKAVCQGYSTLFKILCEKVSLECEVISGTSKTTPQDIGKAPGRMDHAWNAIKIDGKWKLVDATWGAGYLDQSTGKFKKIYSGFYFFTDPEKFALKHYPQETKWLFSKKQLMILPATLCFIEIISKAEWS
;
A
#
# COMPACT_ATOMS: atom_id res chain seq x y z
N MET A 1 -19.89 7.44 10.18
CA MET A 1 -20.05 6.12 9.52
C MET A 1 -18.79 5.23 9.52
N ILE A 2 -17.59 5.73 9.86
CA ILE A 2 -16.35 4.90 10.03
C ILE A 2 -16.26 4.25 11.44
N ASN A 3 -17.13 4.65 12.37
CA ASN A 3 -17.00 4.31 13.80
C ASN A 3 -17.12 2.82 14.13
N TRP A 4 -17.82 2.01 13.32
CA TRP A 4 -18.06 0.60 13.65
C TRP A 4 -16.78 -0.26 13.65
N PRO A 5 -15.98 -0.33 12.57
CA PRO A 5 -14.71 -1.06 12.62
C PRO A 5 -13.76 -0.45 13.66
N ILE A 6 -13.72 0.88 13.81
CA ILE A 6 -12.84 1.55 14.79
C ILE A 6 -13.15 1.11 16.23
N LYS A 7 -14.44 0.98 16.60
CA LYS A 7 -14.82 0.58 17.95
C LYS A 7 -14.26 -0.81 18.29
N LEU A 8 -14.39 -1.77 17.37
CA LEU A 8 -13.87 -3.13 17.54
C LEU A 8 -12.33 -3.16 17.54
N ILE A 9 -11.69 -2.31 16.73
CA ILE A 9 -10.23 -2.24 16.68
C ILE A 9 -9.66 -1.69 17.99
N LYS A 10 -10.37 -0.77 18.67
CA LYS A 10 -9.93 -0.18 19.94
C LYS A 10 -9.89 -1.19 21.10
N ASP A 11 -10.59 -2.31 20.99
CA ASP A 11 -10.57 -3.36 22.02
C ASP A 11 -9.24 -4.12 22.04
N PHE A 12 -8.48 -4.11 20.94
CA PHE A 12 -7.14 -4.69 20.88
C PHE A 12 -6.13 -3.79 21.58
N LYS A 13 -5.27 -4.39 22.41
CA LYS A 13 -4.27 -3.66 23.19
C LYS A 13 -2.97 -3.49 22.44
N LYS A 14 -2.53 -4.52 21.70
CA LYS A 14 -1.23 -4.48 21.00
C LYS A 14 -1.36 -3.77 19.64
N PRO A 15 -0.39 -2.92 19.25
CA PRO A 15 -0.36 -2.30 17.92
C PRO A 15 -0.50 -3.30 16.76
N GLU A 16 0.18 -4.44 16.86
CA GLU A 16 0.10 -5.52 15.87
C GLU A 16 -1.30 -6.12 15.73
N GLU A 17 -2.00 -6.34 16.86
CA GLU A 17 -3.35 -6.90 16.86
C GLU A 17 -4.34 -5.95 16.18
N LYS A 18 -4.22 -4.65 16.46
CA LYS A 18 -4.99 -3.59 15.77
C LYS A 18 -4.73 -3.62 14.26
N ALA A 19 -3.47 -3.65 13.85
CA ALA A 19 -3.08 -3.71 12.45
C ALA A 19 -3.62 -4.98 11.75
N ARG A 20 -3.52 -6.13 12.42
CA ARG A 20 -4.03 -7.42 11.91
C ARG A 20 -5.54 -7.41 11.77
N ALA A 21 -6.26 -6.81 12.72
CA ALA A 21 -7.71 -6.68 12.69
C ALA A 21 -8.15 -5.79 11.51
N ILE A 22 -7.48 -4.64 11.31
CA ILE A 22 -7.73 -3.76 10.15
C ILE A 22 -7.49 -4.52 8.85
N TYR A 23 -6.32 -5.18 8.73
CA TYR A 23 -5.94 -5.96 7.56
C TYR A 23 -6.98 -7.03 7.21
N ALA A 24 -7.31 -7.87 8.19
CA ALA A 24 -8.24 -8.97 8.01
C ALA A 24 -9.62 -8.45 7.64
N TRP A 25 -10.09 -7.39 8.30
CA TRP A 25 -11.39 -6.80 7.98
C TRP A 25 -11.43 -6.30 6.53
N ILE A 26 -10.43 -5.53 6.08
CA ILE A 26 -10.39 -5.03 4.70
C ILE A 26 -10.35 -6.19 3.71
N ALA A 27 -9.40 -7.11 3.88
CA ALA A 27 -9.22 -8.25 2.97
C ALA A 27 -10.46 -9.14 2.88
N MET A 28 -11.18 -9.31 3.99
CA MET A 28 -12.40 -10.12 4.05
C MET A 28 -13.67 -9.36 3.68
N ASN A 29 -13.66 -8.03 3.55
CA ASN A 29 -14.89 -7.25 3.32
C ASN A 29 -14.89 -6.41 2.05
N VAL A 30 -13.72 -6.11 1.48
CA VAL A 30 -13.61 -5.31 0.25
C VAL A 30 -13.31 -6.23 -0.93
N ALA A 31 -14.03 -6.04 -2.04
CA ALA A 31 -13.80 -6.73 -3.31
C ALA A 31 -13.01 -5.86 -4.30
N TYR A 32 -12.20 -6.49 -5.15
CA TYR A 32 -11.41 -5.75 -6.14
C TYR A 32 -12.30 -5.18 -7.27
N ASP A 33 -12.08 -3.92 -7.63
CA ASP A 33 -12.79 -3.25 -8.73
C ASP A 33 -12.10 -3.41 -10.08
N THR A 34 -12.37 -4.54 -10.72
CA THR A 34 -11.81 -4.89 -12.04
C THR A 34 -12.16 -3.87 -13.13
N LYS A 35 -13.32 -3.21 -13.04
CA LYS A 35 -13.75 -2.16 -14.00
C LYS A 35 -13.13 -0.79 -13.69
N GLY A 36 -12.84 -0.53 -12.40
CA GLY A 36 -12.18 0.69 -11.96
C GLY A 36 -10.70 0.75 -12.35
N MET A 37 -10.05 -0.41 -12.50
CA MET A 37 -8.63 -0.55 -12.88
C MET A 37 -8.30 0.14 -14.22
N THR A 38 -9.21 0.11 -15.18
CA THR A 38 -9.00 0.69 -16.52
C THR A 38 -9.46 2.15 -16.62
N ASN A 39 -10.06 2.69 -15.57
CA ASN A 39 -10.77 3.99 -15.59
C ASN A 39 -10.12 4.98 -14.62
N THR A 40 -8.81 5.15 -14.72
CA THR A 40 -8.03 6.07 -13.90
C THR A 40 -8.31 7.51 -14.32
N LYS A 41 -9.28 8.15 -13.67
CA LYS A 41 -9.49 9.60 -13.82
C LYS A 41 -8.39 10.34 -13.05
N SER A 42 -7.57 11.12 -13.76
CA SER A 42 -6.69 12.09 -13.11
C SER A 42 -7.54 13.15 -12.41
N VAL A 43 -7.41 13.28 -11.09
CA VAL A 43 -8.06 14.36 -10.34
C VAL A 43 -7.11 15.54 -10.32
N SER A 44 -7.49 16.65 -10.95
CA SER A 44 -6.79 17.92 -10.82
C SER A 44 -7.51 18.82 -9.82
N TYR A 45 -6.75 19.55 -9.03
CA TYR A 45 -7.24 20.60 -8.13
C TYR A 45 -6.21 21.72 -8.08
N SER A 46 -6.66 22.91 -7.68
CA SER A 46 -5.79 24.06 -7.43
C SER A 46 -5.70 24.34 -5.93
N TYR A 47 -4.65 25.01 -5.51
CA TYR A 47 -4.40 25.46 -4.13
C TYR A 47 -3.59 26.76 -4.15
N ARG A 48 -3.71 27.57 -3.11
CA ARG A 48 -2.99 28.85 -2.95
C ARG A 48 -1.84 28.75 -1.95
N THR A 49 -1.97 27.88 -0.96
CA THR A 49 -0.94 27.65 0.07
C THR A 49 -0.67 26.16 0.25
N GLU A 50 0.50 25.81 0.79
CA GLU A 50 0.85 24.42 1.08
C GLU A 50 -0.06 23.82 2.16
N GLU A 51 -0.55 24.63 3.10
CA GLU A 51 -1.50 24.18 4.11
C GLU A 51 -2.87 23.84 3.49
N GLU A 52 -3.36 24.67 2.58
CA GLU A 52 -4.61 24.38 1.85
C GLU A 52 -4.48 23.09 1.04
N LYS A 53 -3.32 22.88 0.41
CA LYS A 53 -3.02 21.67 -0.35
C LYS A 53 -3.08 20.43 0.56
N ARG A 54 -2.39 20.43 1.71
CA ARG A 54 -2.41 19.31 2.67
C ARG A 54 -3.82 18.99 3.17
N GLN A 55 -4.61 20.03 3.45
CA GLN A 55 -6.00 19.84 3.89
C GLN A 55 -6.88 19.21 2.80
N LYS A 56 -6.72 19.66 1.54
CA LYS A 56 -7.42 19.08 0.38
C LYS A 56 -7.03 17.63 0.14
N GLU A 57 -5.74 17.33 0.14
CA GLU A 57 -5.22 15.96 -0.02
C GLU A 57 -5.73 15.03 1.07
N LYS A 58 -5.63 15.45 2.33
CA LYS A 58 -6.15 14.69 3.48
C LYS A 58 -7.66 14.43 3.35
N LYS A 59 -8.43 15.44 2.95
CA LYS A 59 -9.87 15.28 2.74
C LYS A 59 -10.17 14.30 1.60
N MET A 60 -9.42 14.36 0.50
CA MET A 60 -9.57 13.42 -0.61
C MET A 60 -9.24 11.97 -0.18
N GLU A 61 -8.21 11.78 0.64
CA GLU A 61 -7.88 10.47 1.22
C GLU A 61 -9.01 9.96 2.14
N GLU A 62 -9.52 10.79 3.04
CA GLU A 62 -10.63 10.44 3.94
C GLU A 62 -11.92 10.11 3.16
N ASP A 63 -12.24 10.90 2.13
CA ASP A 63 -13.38 10.66 1.25
C ASP A 63 -13.22 9.35 0.48
N MET A 64 -12.02 9.05 -0.05
CA MET A 64 -11.73 7.79 -0.73
C MET A 64 -11.90 6.59 0.22
N ALA A 65 -11.32 6.65 1.42
CA ALA A 65 -11.46 5.61 2.42
C ALA A 65 -12.93 5.37 2.79
N LEU A 66 -13.70 6.45 2.97
CA LEU A 66 -15.13 6.36 3.24
C LEU A 66 -15.90 5.71 2.08
N GLN A 67 -15.56 6.06 0.83
CA GLN A 67 -16.17 5.45 -0.35
C GLN A 67 -15.84 3.95 -0.45
N THR A 68 -14.58 3.55 -0.24
CA THR A 68 -14.17 2.14 -0.23
C THR A 68 -14.90 1.37 0.86
N MET A 69 -15.02 1.94 2.06
CA MET A 69 -15.74 1.31 3.17
C MET A 69 -17.24 1.13 2.84
N LYS A 70 -17.89 2.16 2.29
CA LYS A 70 -19.33 2.13 1.94
C LYS A 70 -19.61 1.16 0.80
N LYS A 71 -18.83 1.23 -0.28
CA LYS A 71 -19.02 0.40 -1.47
C LYS A 71 -18.54 -1.03 -1.29
N LYS A 72 -17.67 -1.28 -0.29
CA LYS A 72 -16.98 -2.56 -0.11
C LYS A 72 -16.28 -3.04 -1.39
N LYS A 73 -15.81 -2.08 -2.19
CA LYS A 73 -15.21 -2.33 -3.51
C LYS A 73 -14.22 -1.22 -3.88
N ALA A 74 -13.02 -1.56 -4.32
CA ALA A 74 -12.00 -0.59 -4.73
C ALA A 74 -10.87 -1.21 -5.58
N VAL A 75 -10.02 -0.37 -6.17
CA VAL A 75 -8.69 -0.77 -6.68
C VAL A 75 -7.63 -0.62 -5.60
N CYS A 76 -6.38 -1.01 -5.88
CA CYS A 76 -5.26 -1.00 -4.92
C CYS A 76 -5.14 0.31 -4.11
N GLN A 77 -5.28 1.48 -4.75
CA GLN A 77 -5.26 2.78 -4.08
C GLN A 77 -6.33 2.92 -2.98
N GLY A 78 -7.56 2.43 -3.23
CA GLY A 78 -8.63 2.53 -2.24
C GLY A 78 -8.43 1.56 -1.06
N TYR A 79 -7.85 0.39 -1.31
CA TYR A 79 -7.44 -0.54 -0.25
C TYR A 79 -6.36 0.07 0.64
N SER A 80 -5.28 0.58 0.04
CA SER A 80 -4.13 1.11 0.77
C SER A 80 -4.48 2.41 1.51
N THR A 81 -5.30 3.28 0.89
CA THR A 81 -5.82 4.50 1.54
C THR A 81 -6.74 4.15 2.72
N LEU A 82 -7.66 3.19 2.55
CA LEU A 82 -8.52 2.76 3.66
C LEU A 82 -7.71 2.17 4.82
N PHE A 83 -6.69 1.36 4.52
CA PHE A 83 -5.81 0.81 5.56
C PHE A 83 -5.07 1.91 6.32
N LYS A 84 -4.46 2.88 5.61
CA LYS A 84 -3.79 4.05 6.20
C LYS A 84 -4.73 4.84 7.12
N ILE A 85 -5.90 5.24 6.62
CA ILE A 85 -6.88 6.01 7.39
C ILE A 85 -7.34 5.25 8.64
N LEU A 86 -7.59 3.94 8.54
CA LEU A 86 -7.96 3.16 9.72
C LEU A 86 -6.83 3.05 10.75
N CYS A 87 -5.57 2.91 10.29
CA CYS A 87 -4.39 2.91 11.16
C CYS A 87 -4.24 4.24 11.91
N GLU A 88 -4.34 5.37 11.21
CA GLU A 88 -4.27 6.71 11.82
C GLU A 88 -5.34 6.92 12.89
N LYS A 89 -6.58 6.47 12.64
CA LYS A 89 -7.69 6.58 13.61
C LYS A 89 -7.46 5.75 14.89
N VAL A 90 -6.52 4.80 14.87
CA VAL A 90 -6.10 4.03 16.04
C VAL A 90 -4.65 4.30 16.45
N SER A 91 -4.11 5.44 15.99
CA SER A 91 -2.79 5.98 16.34
C SER A 91 -1.62 5.08 15.94
N LEU A 92 -1.70 4.46 14.76
CA LEU A 92 -0.61 3.72 14.14
C LEU A 92 -0.06 4.52 12.95
N GLU A 93 1.25 4.75 12.94
CA GLU A 93 1.95 5.38 11.80
C GLU A 93 1.90 4.44 10.60
N CYS A 94 1.33 4.91 9.49
CA CYS A 94 1.15 4.12 8.28
C CYS A 94 1.32 5.00 7.03
N GLU A 95 2.06 4.50 6.06
CA GLU A 95 2.28 5.15 4.77
C GLU A 95 1.68 4.32 3.64
N VAL A 96 1.25 4.99 2.57
CA VAL A 96 0.91 4.36 1.30
C VAL A 96 2.17 4.34 0.44
N ILE A 97 2.50 3.16 -0.08
CA ILE A 97 3.64 2.98 -0.99
C ILE A 97 3.10 2.71 -2.38
N SER A 98 3.52 3.53 -3.33
CA SER A 98 3.28 3.32 -4.76
C SER A 98 4.46 2.59 -5.39
N GLY A 99 4.18 1.72 -6.37
CA GLY A 99 5.23 1.03 -7.08
C GLY A 99 4.72 0.11 -8.19
N THR A 100 5.59 -0.81 -8.60
CA THR A 100 5.34 -1.75 -9.68
C THR A 100 5.00 -3.13 -9.12
N SER A 101 3.91 -3.70 -9.62
CA SER A 101 3.60 -5.11 -9.40
C SER A 101 4.41 -6.00 -10.35
N LYS A 102 5.01 -7.07 -9.80
CA LYS A 102 5.65 -8.14 -10.60
C LYS A 102 4.78 -9.39 -10.49
N THR A 103 3.98 -9.63 -11.53
CA THR A 103 2.95 -10.68 -11.51
C THR A 103 3.11 -11.69 -12.64
N THR A 104 4.00 -11.42 -13.59
CA THR A 104 4.24 -12.25 -14.77
C THR A 104 5.71 -12.71 -14.83
N PRO A 105 6.02 -13.85 -15.48
CA PRO A 105 7.40 -14.28 -15.71
C PRO A 105 8.25 -13.22 -16.43
N GLN A 106 7.62 -12.37 -17.25
CA GLN A 106 8.26 -11.28 -17.98
C GLN A 106 8.78 -10.16 -17.06
N ASP A 107 8.31 -10.11 -15.81
CA ASP A 107 8.76 -9.14 -14.79
C ASP A 107 10.02 -9.61 -14.06
N ILE A 108 10.43 -10.87 -14.24
CA ILE A 108 11.64 -11.45 -13.62
C ILE A 108 12.87 -10.78 -14.24
N GLY A 109 13.74 -10.21 -13.39
CA GLY A 109 14.98 -9.55 -13.80
C GLY A 109 14.80 -8.17 -14.46
N LYS A 110 13.57 -7.68 -14.65
CA LYS A 110 13.34 -6.34 -15.20
C LYS A 110 13.32 -5.27 -14.11
N ALA A 111 13.86 -4.10 -14.48
CA ALA A 111 13.71 -2.89 -13.72
C ALA A 111 12.22 -2.47 -13.68
N PRO A 112 11.78 -1.77 -12.62
CA PRO A 112 10.40 -1.34 -12.46
C PRO A 112 10.06 -0.33 -13.56
N GLY A 113 8.92 -0.53 -14.24
CA GLY A 113 8.56 0.30 -15.40
C GLY A 113 7.20 1.00 -15.30
N ARG A 114 6.25 0.45 -14.53
CA ARG A 114 4.88 0.99 -14.45
C ARG A 114 4.45 1.13 -12.99
N MET A 115 3.98 2.31 -12.60
CA MET A 115 3.34 2.53 -11.30
C MET A 115 1.92 2.03 -11.38
N ASP A 116 1.71 0.75 -11.09
CA ASP A 116 0.42 0.09 -11.24
C ASP A 116 -0.08 -0.62 -9.98
N HIS A 117 0.63 -0.46 -8.86
CA HIS A 117 0.21 -1.01 -7.59
C HIS A 117 0.49 -0.07 -6.42
N ALA A 118 -0.33 -0.21 -5.38
CA ALA A 118 -0.21 0.54 -4.14
C ALA A 118 -0.48 -0.38 -2.94
N TRP A 119 0.37 -0.30 -1.93
CA TRP A 119 0.30 -1.07 -0.69
C TRP A 119 0.68 -0.17 0.50
N ASN A 120 0.95 -0.74 1.68
CA ASN A 120 1.27 0.02 2.88
C ASN A 120 2.57 -0.41 3.55
N ALA A 121 3.20 0.54 4.24
CA ALA A 121 4.12 0.25 5.33
C ALA A 121 3.55 0.82 6.63
N ILE A 122 3.57 0.03 7.69
CA ILE A 122 3.09 0.41 9.02
C ILE A 122 4.22 0.26 10.02
N LYS A 123 4.34 1.21 10.95
CA LYS A 123 5.39 1.18 11.97
C LYS A 123 4.86 0.54 13.25
N ILE A 124 5.48 -0.56 13.64
CA ILE A 124 5.14 -1.32 14.84
C ILE A 124 6.41 -1.48 15.67
N ASP A 125 6.35 -1.08 16.94
CA ASP A 125 7.47 -1.15 17.88
C ASP A 125 8.77 -0.55 17.29
N GLY A 126 8.63 0.62 16.64
CA GLY A 126 9.74 1.35 16.01
C GLY A 126 10.24 0.78 14.69
N LYS A 127 9.66 -0.33 14.18
CA LYS A 127 10.07 -0.98 12.94
C LYS A 127 8.98 -0.89 11.89
N TRP A 128 9.35 -0.49 10.67
CA TRP A 128 8.45 -0.53 9.53
C TRP A 128 8.20 -1.97 9.08
N LYS A 129 6.94 -2.28 8.79
CA LYS A 129 6.44 -3.58 8.35
C LYS A 129 5.58 -3.40 7.11
N LEU A 130 5.72 -4.31 6.14
CA LEU A 130 5.00 -4.25 4.86
C LEU A 130 3.65 -4.95 4.97
N VAL A 131 2.64 -4.35 4.35
CA VAL A 131 1.25 -4.85 4.31
C VAL A 131 0.65 -4.61 2.93
N ASP A 132 0.05 -5.62 2.32
CA ASP A 132 -0.81 -5.48 1.14
C ASP A 132 -2.17 -6.15 1.37
N ALA A 133 -3.17 -5.32 1.69
CA ALA A 133 -4.55 -5.75 1.89
C ALA A 133 -5.27 -6.09 0.57
N THR A 134 -4.80 -5.57 -0.57
CA THR A 134 -5.37 -5.83 -1.89
C THR A 134 -5.13 -7.28 -2.28
N TRP A 135 -3.87 -7.72 -2.28
CA TRP A 135 -3.53 -9.12 -2.57
C TRP A 135 -3.82 -10.06 -1.40
N GLY A 136 -3.96 -9.52 -0.19
CA GLY A 136 -4.55 -10.22 0.94
C GLY A 136 -6.03 -10.60 0.74
N ALA A 137 -6.77 -9.87 -0.11
CA ALA A 137 -8.19 -10.10 -0.34
C ALA A 137 -8.48 -11.20 -1.38
N GLY A 138 -7.52 -11.50 -2.25
CA GLY A 138 -7.67 -12.44 -3.34
C GLY A 138 -6.88 -12.06 -4.57
N TYR A 139 -7.30 -12.54 -5.74
CA TYR A 139 -6.61 -12.31 -7.01
C TYR A 139 -7.58 -12.15 -8.19
N LEU A 140 -7.08 -11.58 -9.28
CA LEU A 140 -7.81 -11.53 -10.55
C LEU A 140 -7.59 -12.83 -11.32
N ASP A 141 -8.68 -13.53 -11.62
CA ASP A 141 -8.62 -14.69 -12.50
C ASP A 141 -8.42 -14.21 -13.95
N GLN A 142 -7.25 -14.49 -14.50
CA GLN A 142 -6.85 -14.03 -15.84
C GLN A 142 -7.72 -14.63 -16.96
N SER A 143 -8.28 -15.82 -16.76
CA SER A 143 -9.12 -16.47 -17.78
C SER A 143 -10.51 -15.86 -17.87
N THR A 144 -11.04 -15.39 -16.73
CA THR A 144 -12.42 -14.87 -16.66
C THR A 144 -12.50 -13.35 -16.48
N GLY A 145 -11.39 -12.69 -16.15
CA GLY A 145 -11.35 -11.28 -15.75
C GLY A 145 -12.13 -10.99 -14.45
N LYS A 146 -12.49 -12.03 -13.68
CA LYS A 146 -13.28 -11.90 -12.45
C LYS A 146 -12.37 -11.94 -11.23
N PHE A 147 -12.68 -11.11 -10.24
CA PHE A 147 -12.02 -11.15 -8.94
C PHE A 147 -12.46 -12.40 -8.18
N LYS A 148 -11.49 -13.23 -7.76
CA LYS A 148 -11.68 -14.37 -6.87
C LYS A 148 -11.22 -13.97 -5.47
N LYS A 149 -12.19 -13.87 -4.56
CA LYS A 149 -11.94 -13.50 -3.17
C LYS A 149 -11.42 -14.70 -2.38
N ILE A 150 -10.18 -14.61 -1.92
CA ILE A 150 -9.52 -15.61 -1.09
C ILE A 150 -8.65 -14.86 -0.09
N TYR A 151 -9.03 -14.91 1.18
CA TYR A 151 -8.24 -14.29 2.23
C TYR A 151 -6.87 -14.97 2.32
N SER A 152 -5.81 -14.16 2.35
CA SER A 152 -4.44 -14.63 2.58
C SER A 152 -3.81 -13.80 3.67
N GLY A 153 -3.26 -14.45 4.70
CA GLY A 153 -2.43 -13.78 5.71
C GLY A 153 -0.99 -13.52 5.26
N PHE A 154 -0.60 -14.01 4.07
CA PHE A 154 0.78 -13.95 3.58
C PHE A 154 1.29 -12.53 3.45
N TYR A 155 0.44 -11.60 3.00
CA TYR A 155 0.78 -10.19 2.73
C TYR A 155 0.66 -9.28 3.95
N PHE A 156 0.63 -9.84 5.15
CA PHE A 156 0.68 -9.09 6.41
C PHE A 156 2.01 -9.38 7.10
N PHE A 157 2.87 -8.36 7.21
CA PHE A 157 4.21 -8.44 7.80
C PHE A 157 5.08 -9.50 7.14
N THR A 158 4.91 -9.67 5.83
CA THR A 158 5.80 -10.52 5.02
C THR A 158 7.23 -10.03 5.17
N ASP A 159 8.16 -10.98 5.21
CA ASP A 159 9.57 -10.69 5.10
C ASP A 159 9.86 -9.80 3.85
N PRO A 160 10.62 -8.69 3.98
CA PRO A 160 10.85 -7.77 2.88
C PRO A 160 11.46 -8.40 1.64
N GLU A 161 12.33 -9.41 1.77
CA GLU A 161 12.93 -10.07 0.61
C GLU A 161 11.87 -10.83 -0.17
N LYS A 162 10.98 -11.56 0.53
CA LYS A 162 9.85 -12.26 -0.08
C LYS A 162 8.83 -11.29 -0.67
N PHE A 163 8.59 -10.16 0.00
CA PHE A 163 7.66 -9.14 -0.47
C PHE A 163 8.16 -8.47 -1.76
N ALA A 164 9.46 -8.17 -1.81
CA ALA A 164 10.15 -7.52 -2.93
C ALA A 164 10.22 -8.35 -4.21
N LEU A 165 10.00 -9.68 -4.13
CA LEU A 165 9.84 -10.54 -5.31
C LEU A 165 8.66 -10.10 -6.18
N LYS A 166 7.61 -9.55 -5.54
CA LYS A 166 6.39 -9.16 -6.23
C LYS A 166 6.07 -7.66 -6.16
N HIS A 167 6.68 -6.93 -5.22
CA HIS A 167 6.43 -5.50 -4.99
C HIS A 167 7.72 -4.72 -5.11
N TYR A 168 7.81 -3.86 -6.12
CA TYR A 168 8.95 -2.96 -6.21
C TYR A 168 8.50 -1.52 -5.95
N PRO A 169 8.89 -0.90 -4.82
CA PRO A 169 8.48 0.46 -4.48
C PRO A 169 9.17 1.47 -5.40
N GLN A 170 8.50 2.58 -5.67
CA GLN A 170 9.10 3.70 -6.40
C GLN A 170 10.27 4.30 -5.61
N GLU A 171 10.10 4.50 -4.30
CA GLU A 171 11.18 4.93 -3.42
C GLU A 171 11.90 3.71 -2.81
N THR A 172 13.19 3.58 -3.09
CA THR A 172 14.05 2.46 -2.65
C THR A 172 14.09 2.28 -1.13
N LYS A 173 13.86 3.35 -0.36
CA LYS A 173 13.78 3.31 1.12
C LYS A 173 12.77 2.28 1.64
N TRP A 174 11.74 1.96 0.86
CA TRP A 174 10.69 1.01 1.23
C TRP A 174 11.02 -0.46 0.92
N LEU A 175 12.16 -0.78 0.32
CA LEU A 175 12.56 -2.17 0.03
C LEU A 175 12.93 -2.95 1.29
N PHE A 176 13.47 -2.26 2.31
CA PHE A 176 13.94 -2.85 3.57
C PHE A 176 14.85 -4.09 3.44
N SER A 177 15.45 -4.31 2.26
CA SER A 177 16.36 -5.43 1.96
C SER A 177 17.71 -4.93 1.46
N LYS A 178 18.79 -5.47 2.02
CA LYS A 178 20.18 -5.17 1.62
C LYS A 178 20.54 -5.74 0.25
N LYS A 179 19.98 -6.90 -0.11
CA LYS A 179 20.32 -7.62 -1.35
C LYS A 179 19.73 -6.95 -2.60
N GLN A 180 18.56 -6.31 -2.46
CA GLN A 180 17.86 -5.67 -3.57
C GLN A 180 18.48 -4.30 -3.95
N LEU A 181 19.10 -3.60 -3.00
CA LEU A 181 19.89 -2.38 -3.26
C LEU A 181 21.05 -2.65 -4.26
N MET A 182 21.59 -3.88 -4.27
CA MET A 182 22.66 -4.28 -5.19
C MET A 182 22.19 -4.61 -6.62
N ILE A 183 20.87 -4.73 -6.85
CA ILE A 183 20.28 -5.07 -8.18
C ILE A 183 19.78 -3.80 -8.89
N LEU A 184 20.02 -2.61 -8.33
CA LEU A 184 19.84 -1.37 -9.07
C LEU A 184 20.78 -1.38 -10.29
N PRO A 185 20.32 -0.94 -11.48
CA PRO A 185 21.24 -0.74 -12.59
C PRO A 185 22.39 0.15 -12.10
N ALA A 186 23.63 -0.22 -12.44
CA ALA A 186 24.84 0.39 -11.86
C ALA A 186 24.83 1.92 -11.89
N THR A 187 24.10 2.52 -12.83
CA THR A 187 23.88 3.97 -12.95
C THR A 187 23.12 4.62 -11.78
N LEU A 188 22.18 3.92 -11.12
CA LEU A 188 21.46 4.45 -9.95
C LEU A 188 22.24 4.25 -8.64
N CYS A 189 23.09 3.23 -8.59
CA CYS A 189 23.93 2.94 -7.42
C CYS A 189 24.97 4.06 -7.18
N PHE A 190 25.46 4.71 -8.25
CA PHE A 190 26.40 5.83 -8.13
C PHE A 190 25.78 7.09 -7.50
N ILE A 191 24.50 7.38 -7.74
CA ILE A 191 23.86 8.61 -7.23
C ILE A 191 23.59 8.54 -5.72
N GLU A 192 23.17 7.38 -5.20
CA GLU A 192 22.96 7.20 -3.75
C GLU A 192 24.27 7.11 -2.95
N ILE A 193 25.38 6.68 -3.57
CA ILE A 193 26.70 6.66 -2.91
C ILE A 193 27.25 8.08 -2.76
N ILE A 194 27.04 8.96 -3.74
CA ILE A 194 27.53 10.35 -3.68
C ILE A 194 26.76 11.17 -2.64
N SER A 195 25.44 10.99 -2.48
CA SER A 195 24.66 11.76 -1.49
C SER A 195 25.00 11.43 -0.03
N LYS A 196 25.61 10.26 0.22
CA LYS A 196 26.11 9.86 1.55
C LYS A 196 27.56 10.26 1.81
N ALA A 197 28.30 10.71 0.80
CA ALA A 197 29.69 11.11 0.92
C ALA A 197 29.88 12.62 1.20
N GLU A 198 28.81 13.43 1.14
CA GLU A 198 28.87 14.88 1.42
C GLU A 198 28.55 15.25 2.89
N TRP A 199 28.40 14.26 3.78
CA TRP A 199 28.28 14.47 5.22
C TRP A 199 29.21 13.53 5.98
N SER A 200 30.51 13.74 5.81
CA SER A 200 31.56 13.23 6.70
C SER A 200 32.72 14.21 6.73
#